data_AF-A0A814SHM5-F1
#
_entry.id   AF-A0A814SHM5-F1
#
_cell.length_a   1.000
_cell.length_b   1.000
_cell.length_c   1.000
_cell.angle_alpha   90.00
_cell.angle_beta   90.00
_cell.angle_gamma   90.00
#
_symmetry.space_group_name_H-M   'P 1'
#
loop_
_entity.id
_entity.type
_entity.pdbx_description
1 polymer ?
#
loop_
_entity_poly.entity_id
_entity_poly.type
_entity_poly.pdbx_seq_one_letter_code
_entity_poly.pdbx_strand_id
1 'polypeptide(L)'
;MFHVLILFLSLATTANGLIDGLYCGKESCYDLLNVTRDASRQDIVKAYRRLAKKYHPDMAKNTQDRAIFTEKFRSFANAYEILRDEETRLDYDKMLDNPQDYYGHYYRYYRHRYAPKVDVRIVIVLLISVISVIQYYGQYSNYHSAIDYFVTVPKYRIQAQEIAKQEGLLSDTSRNRKRGNKTLNKQEEETILKQIVEQKLDIKGGYRKP
;
A
#
# COMPACT_ATOMS: atom_id res chain seq x y z
N MET A 1 8.95 -68.72 -28.77
CA MET A 1 7.90 -67.68 -28.79
C MET A 1 7.74 -67.13 -27.38
N PHE A 2 8.18 -65.88 -27.20
CA PHE A 2 7.90 -64.92 -26.11
C PHE A 2 8.01 -65.36 -24.64
N HIS A 3 9.18 -65.11 -24.05
CA HIS A 3 9.29 -64.77 -22.63
C HIS A 3 8.84 -63.32 -22.42
N VAL A 4 7.74 -63.12 -21.69
CA VAL A 4 7.33 -61.79 -21.19
C VAL A 4 7.73 -61.74 -19.72
N LEU A 5 8.90 -61.15 -19.46
CA LEU A 5 9.41 -60.87 -18.13
C LEU A 5 8.88 -59.48 -17.74
N ILE A 6 7.80 -59.44 -16.96
CA ILE A 6 7.22 -58.19 -16.45
C ILE A 6 8.16 -57.66 -15.36
N LEU A 7 9.01 -56.72 -15.75
CA LEU A 7 9.85 -55.95 -14.85
C LEU A 7 8.96 -54.93 -14.13
N PHE A 8 8.49 -55.27 -12.93
CA PHE A 8 7.81 -54.32 -12.04
C PHE A 8 8.83 -53.28 -11.58
N LEU A 9 8.93 -52.19 -12.34
CA LEU A 9 9.67 -50.99 -11.97
C LEU A 9 8.91 -50.34 -10.82
N SER A 10 9.31 -50.64 -9.58
CA SER A 10 8.88 -49.88 -8.40
C SER A 10 9.52 -48.50 -8.49
N LEU A 11 8.85 -47.57 -9.18
CA LEU A 11 9.00 -46.16 -8.86
C LEU A 11 8.49 -46.00 -7.43
N ALA A 12 9.40 -46.07 -6.46
CA ALA A 12 9.23 -45.39 -5.21
C ALA A 12 9.19 -43.89 -5.56
N THR A 13 8.00 -43.39 -5.89
CA THR A 13 7.71 -41.97 -5.83
C THR A 13 7.90 -41.57 -4.38
N THR A 14 9.09 -41.10 -4.03
CA THR A 14 9.29 -40.32 -2.81
C THR A 14 8.38 -39.11 -2.98
N ALA A 15 7.23 -39.15 -2.31
CA ALA A 15 6.31 -38.03 -2.20
C ALA A 15 7.03 -36.97 -1.37
N ASN A 16 7.90 -36.19 -2.02
CA ASN A 16 8.57 -35.07 -1.40
C ASN A 16 7.50 -33.98 -1.24
N GLY A 17 6.84 -33.95 -0.08
CA GLY A 17 5.90 -32.90 0.32
C GLY A 17 6.55 -31.52 0.52
N LEU A 18 7.79 -31.36 0.06
CA LEU A 18 8.57 -30.13 0.14
C LEU A 18 8.33 -29.29 -1.10
N ILE A 19 7.98 -28.03 -0.89
CA ILE A 19 7.61 -27.10 -1.95
C ILE A 19 8.84 -26.29 -2.35
N ASP A 20 9.26 -26.42 -3.62
CA ASP A 20 10.38 -25.63 -4.15
C ASP A 20 10.07 -24.13 -4.07
N GLY A 21 11.03 -23.34 -3.58
CA GLY A 21 10.87 -21.90 -3.31
C GLY A 21 10.15 -21.53 -2.01
N LEU A 22 9.66 -22.49 -1.21
CA LEU A 22 9.04 -22.25 0.10
C LEU A 22 9.92 -22.80 1.23
N TYR A 23 9.98 -22.09 2.37
CA TYR A 23 10.81 -22.51 3.51
C TYR A 23 12.25 -22.84 3.08
N CYS A 24 12.69 -24.10 3.22
CA CYS A 24 14.02 -24.58 2.84
C CYS A 24 14.10 -25.18 1.42
N GLY A 25 13.03 -25.05 0.62
CA GLY A 25 12.98 -25.55 -0.75
C GLY A 25 12.87 -27.07 -0.81
N LYS A 26 13.81 -27.72 -1.49
CA LYS A 26 13.79 -29.17 -1.76
C LYS A 26 14.32 -30.03 -0.61
N GLU A 27 14.94 -29.41 0.39
CA GLU A 27 15.52 -30.09 1.56
C GLU A 27 14.75 -29.72 2.82
N SER A 28 14.73 -30.65 3.79
CA SER A 28 14.14 -30.37 5.10
C SER A 28 15.01 -29.38 5.88
N CYS A 29 14.39 -28.42 6.56
CA CYS A 29 15.10 -27.48 7.43
C CYS A 29 15.77 -28.19 8.62
N TYR A 30 15.17 -29.30 9.08
CA TYR A 30 15.72 -30.13 10.14
C TYR A 30 16.98 -30.86 9.67
N ASP A 31 16.94 -31.41 8.44
CA ASP A 31 18.08 -32.12 7.85
C ASP A 31 19.24 -31.17 7.54
N LEU A 32 18.94 -29.97 7.04
CA LEU A 32 19.94 -28.91 6.83
C LEU A 32 20.70 -28.57 8.12
N LEU A 33 20.01 -28.46 9.25
CA LEU A 33 20.66 -28.19 10.54
C LEU A 33 21.18 -29.46 11.23
N ASN A 34 20.89 -30.64 10.68
CA ASN A 34 21.21 -31.94 11.27
C ASN A 34 20.66 -32.07 12.69
N VAL A 35 19.37 -31.77 12.86
CA VAL A 35 18.61 -31.86 14.11
C VAL A 35 17.30 -32.59 13.87
N THR A 36 16.71 -33.17 14.91
CA THR A 36 15.40 -33.84 14.81
C THR A 36 14.25 -32.84 14.93
N ARG A 37 13.04 -33.25 14.54
CA ARG A 37 11.81 -32.47 14.73
C ARG A 37 11.52 -32.18 16.21
N ASP A 38 12.02 -32.99 17.13
CA ASP A 38 11.86 -32.77 18.59
C ASP A 38 12.97 -31.89 19.20
N ALA A 39 13.90 -31.40 18.38
CA ALA A 39 15.04 -30.62 18.88
C ALA A 39 14.58 -29.36 19.62
N SER A 40 15.22 -29.10 20.77
CA SER A 40 14.95 -27.89 21.52
C SER A 40 15.46 -26.66 20.78
N ARG A 41 14.94 -25.48 21.12
CA ARG A 41 15.44 -24.20 20.59
C ARG A 41 16.94 -24.03 20.82
N GLN A 42 17.46 -24.53 21.94
CA GLN A 42 18.89 -24.44 22.25
C GLN A 42 19.72 -25.33 21.30
N ASP A 43 19.22 -26.52 20.96
CA ASP A 43 19.92 -27.44 20.07
C ASP A 43 19.95 -26.91 18.64
N ILE A 44 18.86 -26.31 18.18
CA ILE A 44 18.77 -25.62 16.88
C ILE A 44 19.80 -24.48 16.81
N VAL A 45 19.88 -23.64 17.86
CA VAL A 45 20.86 -22.54 17.93
C VAL A 45 22.30 -23.08 17.92
N LYS A 46 22.58 -24.14 18.70
CA LYS A 46 23.92 -24.76 18.74
C LYS A 46 24.31 -25.34 17.39
N ALA A 47 23.39 -26.06 16.74
CA ALA A 47 23.61 -26.68 15.45
C ALA A 47 23.89 -25.63 14.36
N TYR A 48 23.07 -24.57 14.31
CA TYR A 48 23.28 -23.45 13.40
C TYR A 48 24.65 -22.79 13.62
N ARG A 49 25.02 -22.44 14.86
CA ARG A 49 26.32 -21.80 15.14
C ARG A 49 27.51 -22.66 14.67
N ARG A 50 27.44 -23.97 14.86
CA ARG A 50 28.47 -24.92 14.41
C ARG A 50 28.58 -24.92 12.88
N LEU A 51 27.45 -25.00 12.17
CA LEU A 51 27.41 -25.02 10.71
C LEU A 51 27.81 -23.67 10.11
N ALA A 52 27.32 -22.56 10.67
CA ALA A 52 27.66 -21.20 10.26
C ALA A 52 29.16 -20.94 10.35
N LYS A 53 29.83 -21.37 11.43
CA LYS A 53 31.29 -21.26 11.56
C LYS A 53 32.03 -22.13 10.54
N LYS A 54 31.53 -23.33 10.25
CA LYS A 54 32.15 -24.27 9.31
C LYS A 54 32.04 -23.80 7.86
N TYR A 55 30.90 -23.22 7.48
CA TYR A 55 30.58 -22.83 6.10
C TYR A 55 30.61 -21.32 5.88
N HIS A 56 31.22 -20.54 6.79
CA HIS A 56 31.41 -19.11 6.58
C HIS A 56 32.25 -18.87 5.30
N PRO A 57 31.88 -17.94 4.41
CA PRO A 57 32.59 -17.71 3.14
C PRO A 57 34.09 -17.40 3.30
N ASP A 58 34.49 -16.87 4.46
CA ASP A 58 35.89 -16.58 4.79
C ASP A 58 36.73 -17.84 5.07
N MET A 59 36.07 -18.98 5.34
CA MET A 59 36.76 -20.27 5.55
C MET A 59 37.07 -20.99 4.22
N ALA A 60 36.57 -20.46 3.10
CA ALA A 60 36.81 -21.04 1.78
C ALA A 60 38.23 -20.80 1.28
N LYS A 61 38.86 -21.83 0.69
CA LYS A 61 40.26 -21.78 0.23
C LYS A 61 40.41 -21.16 -1.16
N ASN A 62 39.38 -21.25 -2.00
CA ASN A 62 39.38 -20.75 -3.36
C ASN A 62 38.01 -20.15 -3.73
N THR A 63 37.89 -19.59 -4.94
CA THR A 63 36.68 -18.93 -5.42
C THR A 63 35.51 -19.88 -5.66
N GLN A 64 35.76 -21.11 -6.10
CA GLN A 64 34.71 -22.14 -6.27
C GLN A 64 34.15 -22.59 -4.91
N ASP A 65 35.01 -22.88 -3.95
CA ASP A 65 34.65 -23.21 -2.58
C ASP A 65 33.88 -22.07 -1.92
N ARG A 66 34.24 -20.81 -2.20
CA ARG A 66 33.53 -19.64 -1.67
C ARG A 66 32.07 -19.62 -2.12
N ALA A 67 31.79 -19.94 -3.37
CA ALA A 67 30.41 -20.01 -3.88
C ALA A 67 29.61 -21.09 -3.14
N ILE A 68 30.17 -22.29 -3.00
CA ILE A 68 29.54 -23.42 -2.29
C ILE A 68 29.30 -23.09 -0.81
N PHE A 69 30.28 -22.48 -0.15
CA PHE A 69 30.17 -22.09 1.25
C PHE A 69 29.10 -21.01 1.44
N THR A 70 29.06 -20.02 0.54
CA THR A 70 28.04 -18.96 0.56
C THR A 70 26.63 -19.52 0.39
N GLU A 71 26.44 -20.45 -0.55
CA GLU A 71 25.15 -21.11 -0.77
C GLU A 71 24.73 -21.90 0.47
N LYS A 72 25.59 -22.78 0.98
CA LYS A 72 25.30 -23.58 2.18
C LYS A 72 25.03 -22.71 3.39
N PHE A 73 25.82 -21.65 3.58
CA PHE A 73 25.61 -20.69 4.66
C PHE A 73 24.22 -20.06 4.57
N ARG A 74 23.78 -19.67 3.37
CA ARG A 74 22.44 -19.13 3.14
C ARG A 74 21.35 -20.16 3.46
N SER A 75 21.51 -21.41 3.03
CA SER A 75 20.57 -22.49 3.33
C SER A 75 20.46 -22.76 4.84
N PHE A 76 21.58 -22.81 5.56
CA PHE A 76 21.57 -22.97 7.02
C PHE A 76 20.98 -21.77 7.75
N ALA A 77 21.26 -20.55 7.28
CA ALA A 77 20.66 -19.34 7.85
C ALA A 77 19.14 -19.34 7.68
N ASN A 78 18.65 -19.69 6.49
CA ASN A 78 17.23 -19.78 6.20
C ASN A 78 16.54 -20.88 7.04
N ALA A 79 17.15 -22.08 7.14
CA ALA A 79 16.64 -23.15 8.00
C ALA A 79 16.59 -22.72 9.48
N TYR A 80 17.60 -22.02 9.96
CA TYR A 80 17.60 -21.46 11.30
C TYR A 80 16.52 -20.40 11.49
N GLU A 81 16.32 -19.49 10.55
CA GLU A 81 15.25 -18.48 10.61
C GLU A 81 13.87 -19.13 10.77
N ILE A 82 13.60 -20.20 10.01
CA ILE A 82 12.32 -20.93 10.03
C ILE A 82 12.13 -21.70 11.34
N LEU A 83 13.17 -22.38 11.84
CA LEU A 83 13.06 -23.25 13.01
C LEU A 83 13.27 -22.53 14.35
N ARG A 84 13.83 -21.32 14.34
CA ARG A 84 14.13 -20.55 15.56
C ARG A 84 12.88 -20.02 16.25
N ASP A 85 11.92 -19.55 15.46
CA ASP A 85 10.67 -18.97 15.94
C ASP A 85 9.58 -20.04 15.99
N GLU A 86 8.77 -20.01 17.04
CA GLU A 86 7.78 -21.05 17.31
C GLU A 86 6.62 -21.01 16.31
N GLU A 87 6.18 -19.81 15.91
CA GLU A 87 5.09 -19.66 14.94
C GLU A 87 5.53 -20.18 13.56
N THR A 88 6.71 -19.78 13.10
CA THR A 88 7.23 -20.23 11.79
C THR A 88 7.58 -21.71 11.78
N ARG A 89 8.06 -22.26 12.90
CA ARG A 89 8.32 -23.70 13.04
C ARG A 89 7.02 -24.49 13.00
N LEU A 90 5.97 -24.03 13.68
CA LEU A 90 4.66 -24.67 13.67
C LEU A 90 4.04 -24.66 12.27
N ASP A 91 4.18 -23.55 11.53
CA ASP A 91 3.72 -23.46 10.15
C ASP A 91 4.50 -24.39 9.20
N TYR A 92 5.82 -24.49 9.40
CA TYR A 92 6.66 -25.43 8.67
C TYR A 92 6.28 -26.90 8.97
N ASP A 93 6.09 -27.23 10.23
CA ASP A 93 5.64 -28.55 10.68
C ASP A 93 4.27 -28.91 10.10
N LYS A 94 3.33 -27.96 10.09
CA LYS A 94 2.02 -28.13 9.47
C LYS A 94 2.10 -28.34 7.95
N MET A 95 3.10 -27.74 7.30
CA MET A 95 3.39 -28.01 5.88
C MET A 95 3.86 -29.44 5.66
N LEU A 96 4.77 -29.93 6.52
CA LEU A 96 5.24 -31.32 6.45
C LEU A 96 4.11 -32.32 6.69
N ASP A 97 3.20 -32.03 7.63
CA ASP A 97 2.08 -32.92 7.97
C ASP A 97 0.94 -32.89 6.94
N ASN A 98 0.79 -31.79 6.18
CA ASN A 98 -0.30 -31.58 5.23
C ASN A 98 0.19 -30.92 3.94
N PRO A 99 1.00 -31.59 3.11
CA PRO A 99 1.60 -30.99 1.90
C PRO A 99 0.57 -30.62 0.82
N GLN A 100 -0.63 -31.20 0.85
CA GLN A 100 -1.71 -30.93 -0.10
C GLN A 100 -2.32 -29.52 0.04
N ASP A 101 -2.17 -28.86 1.20
CA ASP A 101 -2.63 -27.47 1.42
C ASP A 101 -1.61 -26.43 0.89
N TYR A 102 -1.26 -26.52 -0.39
CA TYR A 102 -0.25 -25.65 -1.02
C TYR A 102 -0.51 -24.16 -0.78
N TYR A 103 -1.74 -23.70 -1.04
CA TYR A 103 -2.11 -22.29 -0.93
C TYR A 103 -2.11 -21.80 0.53
N GLY A 104 -2.54 -22.63 1.48
CA GLY A 104 -2.51 -22.29 2.90
C GLY A 104 -1.09 -22.07 3.41
N HIS A 105 -0.15 -22.97 3.06
CA HIS A 105 1.25 -22.83 3.45
C HIS A 105 1.94 -21.66 2.76
N TYR A 106 1.63 -21.44 1.48
CA TYR A 106 2.11 -20.27 0.76
C TYR A 106 1.69 -18.98 1.47
N TYR A 107 0.40 -18.83 1.79
CA TYR A 107 -0.09 -17.64 2.48
C TYR A 107 0.59 -17.41 3.85
N ARG A 108 0.72 -18.47 4.66
CA ARG A 108 1.36 -18.36 5.99
C ARG A 108 2.83 -17.95 5.91
N TYR A 109 3.58 -18.55 4.99
CA TYR A 109 4.98 -18.20 4.75
C TYR A 109 5.15 -16.73 4.34
N TYR A 110 4.37 -16.26 3.36
CA TYR A 110 4.47 -14.87 2.89
C TYR A 110 3.97 -13.87 3.94
N ARG A 111 2.96 -14.24 4.74
CA ARG A 111 2.48 -13.39 5.83
C ARG A 111 3.60 -13.07 6.82
N HIS A 112 4.38 -14.05 7.26
CA HIS A 112 5.48 -13.81 8.21
C HIS A 112 6.59 -12.93 7.63
N ARG A 113 6.86 -13.05 6.33
CA ARG A 113 8.00 -12.38 5.69
C ARG A 113 7.67 -10.98 5.17
N TYR A 114 6.41 -10.73 4.78
CA TYR A 114 5.99 -9.51 4.10
C TYR A 114 4.84 -8.77 4.78
N ALA A 115 4.29 -9.28 5.90
CA ALA A 115 3.26 -8.53 6.61
C ALA A 115 3.79 -7.13 6.97
N PRO A 116 3.09 -6.06 6.56
CA PRO A 116 3.49 -4.72 6.91
C PRO A 116 3.46 -4.58 8.43
N LYS A 117 4.54 -4.04 9.00
CA LYS A 117 4.63 -3.75 10.44
C LYS A 117 3.75 -2.58 10.86
N VAL A 118 3.19 -1.85 9.89
CA VAL A 118 2.28 -0.72 10.10
C VAL A 118 0.85 -1.19 9.95
N ASP A 119 -0.04 -0.69 10.82
CA ASP A 119 -1.47 -0.97 10.71
C ASP A 119 -2.02 -0.32 9.44
N VAL A 120 -2.58 -1.15 8.56
CA VAL A 120 -3.18 -0.74 7.28
C VAL A 120 -4.28 0.32 7.49
N ARG A 121 -4.93 0.32 8.66
CA ARG A 121 -5.96 1.32 9.01
C ARG A 121 -5.40 2.75 9.03
N ILE A 122 -4.17 2.93 9.52
CA ILE A 122 -3.51 4.25 9.56
C ILE A 122 -3.30 4.76 8.13
N VAL A 123 -2.86 3.87 7.23
CA VAL A 123 -2.65 4.19 5.82
C VAL A 123 -3.98 4.57 5.15
N ILE A 124 -5.06 3.83 5.43
CA ILE A 124 -6.40 4.13 4.91
C ILE A 124 -6.90 5.49 5.40
N VAL A 125 -6.78 5.79 6.69
CA VAL A 125 -7.21 7.09 7.26
C VAL A 125 -6.41 8.23 6.64
N LEU A 126 -5.10 8.06 6.49
CA LEU A 126 -4.25 9.06 5.85
C LEU A 126 -4.67 9.29 4.39
N LEU A 127 -4.90 8.23 3.62
CA LEU A 127 -5.40 8.33 2.25
C LEU A 127 -6.75 9.07 2.17
N ILE A 128 -7.70 8.72 3.02
CA ILE A 128 -9.02 9.39 3.07
C ILE A 128 -8.86 10.86 3.43
N SER A 129 -8.00 11.19 4.39
CA SER A 129 -7.73 12.59 4.77
C SER A 129 -7.13 13.40 3.62
N VAL A 130 -6.16 12.83 2.88
CA VAL A 130 -5.53 13.49 1.73
C VAL A 130 -6.53 13.70 0.60
N ILE A 131 -7.31 12.67 0.25
CA ILE A 131 -8.36 12.78 -0.78
C ILE A 131 -9.39 13.84 -0.37
N SER A 132 -9.81 13.84 0.90
CA SER A 132 -10.77 14.82 1.42
C SER A 132 -10.23 16.24 1.34
N VAL A 133 -8.95 16.46 1.67
CA VAL A 133 -8.30 17.78 1.54
C VAL A 133 -8.24 18.23 0.08
N ILE A 134 -7.85 17.34 -0.83
CA ILE A 134 -7.80 17.65 -2.27
C ILE A 134 -9.21 17.98 -2.80
N GLN A 135 -10.22 17.20 -2.41
CA GLN A 135 -11.61 17.44 -2.78
C GLN A 135 -12.11 18.79 -2.24
N TYR A 136 -11.78 19.12 -1.00
CA TYR A 136 -12.14 20.40 -0.39
C TYR A 136 -11.54 21.58 -1.17
N TYR A 137 -10.24 21.54 -1.47
CA TYR A 137 -9.60 22.60 -2.26
C TYR A 137 -10.13 22.68 -3.69
N GLY A 138 -10.38 21.54 -4.34
CA GLY A 138 -10.99 21.49 -5.66
C GLY A 138 -12.39 22.11 -5.66
N GLN A 139 -13.22 21.75 -4.69
CA GLN A 139 -14.56 22.31 -4.51
C GLN A 139 -14.50 23.82 -4.23
N TYR A 140 -13.56 24.26 -3.40
CA TYR A 140 -13.33 25.69 -3.12
C TYR A 140 -12.96 26.49 -4.38
N SER A 141 -12.02 25.99 -5.18
CA SER A 141 -11.62 26.63 -6.45
C SER A 141 -12.78 26.68 -7.46
N ASN A 142 -13.51 25.56 -7.60
CA ASN A 142 -14.66 25.47 -8.49
C ASN A 142 -15.79 26.41 -8.06
N TYR A 143 -16.01 26.57 -6.74
CA TYR A 143 -16.99 27.47 -6.17
C TYR A 143 -16.71 28.93 -6.56
N HIS A 144 -15.49 29.41 -6.33
CA HIS A 144 -15.11 30.78 -6.68
C HIS A 144 -15.21 31.07 -8.18
N SER A 145 -14.78 30.12 -9.00
CA SER A 145 -14.90 30.21 -10.46
C SER A 145 -16.37 30.32 -10.92
N ALA A 146 -17.28 29.63 -10.22
CA ALA A 146 -18.70 29.70 -10.51
C ALA A 146 -19.32 31.06 -10.14
N ILE A 147 -18.97 31.62 -8.97
CA ILE A 147 -19.41 32.96 -8.56
C ILE A 147 -18.99 34.00 -9.60
N ASP A 148 -17.73 33.97 -10.03
CA ASP A 148 -17.22 34.86 -11.07
C ASP A 148 -18.01 34.72 -12.37
N TYR A 149 -18.31 33.49 -12.79
CA TYR A 149 -19.15 33.23 -13.94
C TYR A 149 -20.56 33.79 -13.77
N PHE A 150 -21.23 33.59 -12.63
CA PHE A 150 -22.60 34.04 -12.42
C PHE A 150 -22.76 35.57 -12.49
N VAL A 151 -21.75 36.34 -12.06
CA VAL A 151 -21.78 37.82 -12.19
C VAL A 151 -21.70 38.27 -13.66
N THR A 152 -21.14 37.46 -14.54
CA THR A 152 -21.12 37.76 -15.99
C THR A 152 -22.45 37.48 -16.68
N VAL A 153 -23.23 36.54 -16.15
CA VAL A 153 -24.51 36.14 -16.73
C VAL A 153 -25.55 37.24 -16.49
N PRO A 154 -26.22 37.75 -17.54
CA PRO A 154 -27.15 38.88 -17.41
C PRO A 154 -28.26 38.65 -16.37
N LYS A 155 -28.82 37.43 -16.33
CA LYS A 155 -29.91 37.06 -15.41
C LYS A 155 -29.54 37.33 -13.94
N TYR A 156 -28.39 36.82 -13.49
CA TYR A 156 -27.96 36.95 -12.10
C TYR A 156 -27.40 38.34 -11.80
N ARG A 157 -26.74 38.96 -12.78
CA ARG A 157 -26.24 40.33 -12.64
C ARG A 157 -27.36 41.35 -12.41
N ILE A 158 -28.44 41.26 -13.18
CA ILE A 158 -29.59 42.17 -13.04
C ILE A 158 -30.23 41.98 -11.66
N GLN A 159 -30.48 40.74 -11.25
CA GLN A 159 -31.00 40.43 -9.92
C GLN A 159 -30.10 40.99 -8.80
N ALA A 160 -28.78 40.79 -8.92
CA ALA A 160 -27.83 41.30 -7.95
C ALA A 160 -27.81 42.84 -7.91
N GLN A 161 -27.94 43.52 -9.06
CA GLN A 161 -28.04 44.97 -9.12
C GLN A 161 -29.33 45.51 -8.49
N GLU A 162 -30.46 44.84 -8.71
CA GLU A 162 -31.74 45.21 -8.10
C GLU A 162 -31.69 45.09 -6.57
N ILE A 163 -31.16 43.97 -6.07
CA ILE A 163 -30.97 43.76 -4.63
C ILE A 163 -30.01 44.81 -4.06
N ALA A 164 -28.88 45.07 -4.73
CA ALA A 164 -27.91 46.07 -4.29
C ALA A 164 -28.53 47.48 -4.19
N LYS A 165 -29.43 47.84 -5.12
CA LYS A 165 -30.16 49.11 -5.08
C LYS A 165 -31.16 49.16 -3.93
N GLN A 166 -31.88 48.07 -3.68
CA GLN A 166 -32.83 47.96 -2.56
C GLN A 166 -32.12 48.12 -1.20
N GLU A 167 -30.90 47.61 -1.08
CA GLU A 167 -30.08 47.73 0.15
C GLU A 167 -29.34 49.06 0.26
N GLY A 168 -29.48 49.96 -0.72
CA GLY A 168 -28.76 51.24 -0.76
C GLY A 168 -27.26 51.09 -1.04
N LEU A 169 -26.79 49.91 -1.45
CA LEU A 169 -25.41 49.61 -1.80
C LEU A 169 -25.01 50.16 -3.19
N LEU A 170 -25.99 50.39 -4.07
CA LEU A 170 -25.82 51.06 -5.36
C LEU A 170 -26.73 52.29 -5.48
N SER A 171 -26.16 53.48 -5.66
CA SER A 171 -26.92 54.75 -5.81
C SER A 171 -27.14 55.13 -7.29
N ASP A 172 -28.35 55.57 -7.66
CA ASP A 172 -28.69 56.03 -9.02
C ASP A 172 -28.00 57.35 -9.46
N THR A 173 -27.26 58.01 -8.59
CA THR A 173 -26.51 59.25 -8.85
C THR A 173 -25.22 59.03 -9.66
N SER A 174 -25.33 58.38 -10.81
CA SER A 174 -24.24 58.16 -11.77
C SER A 174 -23.89 59.41 -12.61
N ARG A 175 -24.72 60.46 -12.60
CA ARG A 175 -24.50 61.63 -13.46
C ARG A 175 -23.35 62.57 -13.05
N ASN A 176 -22.73 62.42 -11.88
CA ASN A 176 -21.75 63.41 -11.39
C ASN A 176 -20.52 62.85 -10.62
N ARG A 177 -20.04 61.64 -10.93
CA ARG A 177 -18.82 61.08 -10.29
C ARG A 177 -17.54 61.44 -11.07
N LYS A 178 -16.60 62.13 -10.38
CA LYS A 178 -15.29 62.58 -10.88
C LYS A 178 -14.57 61.49 -11.70
N ARG A 179 -14.09 61.88 -12.88
CA ARG A 179 -13.47 61.05 -13.93
C ARG A 179 -12.18 60.30 -13.52
N GLY A 180 -11.61 60.58 -12.35
CA GLY A 180 -10.31 60.07 -11.89
C GLY A 180 -10.30 58.66 -11.28
N ASN A 181 -11.43 58.13 -10.78
CA ASN A 181 -11.48 56.85 -10.03
C ASN A 181 -12.37 55.77 -10.67
N LYS A 182 -12.58 55.83 -11.99
CA LYS A 182 -13.54 54.98 -12.70
C LYS A 182 -13.24 53.47 -12.60
N THR A 183 -11.97 53.10 -12.54
CA THR A 183 -11.52 51.70 -12.43
C THR A 183 -11.74 51.14 -11.03
N LEU A 184 -11.39 51.89 -9.99
CA LEU A 184 -11.60 51.52 -8.58
C LEU A 184 -13.09 51.33 -8.29
N ASN A 185 -13.92 52.27 -8.72
CA ASN A 185 -15.37 52.21 -8.52
C ASN A 185 -16.00 50.99 -9.22
N LYS A 186 -15.47 50.59 -10.40
CA LYS A 186 -15.94 49.41 -11.13
C LYS A 186 -15.61 48.11 -10.40
N GLN A 187 -14.44 48.05 -9.75
CA GLN A 187 -14.03 46.89 -8.94
C GLN A 187 -14.86 46.78 -7.67
N GLU A 188 -15.19 47.91 -7.03
CA GLU A 188 -16.09 47.94 -5.87
C GLU A 188 -17.50 47.45 -6.23
N GLU A 189 -18.06 47.94 -7.35
CA GLU A 189 -19.35 47.47 -7.87
C GLU A 189 -19.33 45.97 -8.18
N GLU A 190 -18.29 45.46 -8.84
CA GLU A 190 -18.15 44.02 -9.11
C GLU A 190 -18.04 43.18 -7.83
N THR A 191 -17.37 43.69 -6.79
CA THR A 191 -17.24 43.00 -5.50
C THR A 191 -18.59 42.91 -4.77
N ILE A 192 -19.37 44.00 -4.77
CA ILE A 192 -20.71 44.03 -4.18
C ILE A 192 -21.63 43.02 -4.89
N LEU A 193 -21.57 42.97 -6.22
CA LEU A 193 -22.38 42.02 -7.00
C LEU A 193 -21.98 40.57 -6.72
N LYS A 194 -20.69 40.26 -6.59
CA LYS A 194 -20.21 38.92 -6.20
C LYS A 194 -20.74 38.52 -4.81
N GLN A 195 -20.70 39.42 -3.83
CA GLN A 195 -21.22 39.16 -2.48
C GLN A 195 -22.73 38.88 -2.48
N ILE A 196 -23.50 39.64 -3.27
CA ILE A 196 -24.95 39.44 -3.37
C ILE A 196 -25.27 38.11 -4.06
N VAL A 197 -24.52 37.76 -5.10
CA VAL A 197 -24.65 36.45 -5.77
C VAL A 197 -24.27 35.30 -4.82
N GLU A 198 -23.26 35.49 -3.98
CA GLU A 198 -22.83 34.50 -2.98
C GLU A 198 -23.89 34.27 -1.88
N GLN A 199 -24.48 35.35 -1.36
CA GLN A 199 -25.32 35.30 -0.16
C GLN A 199 -26.81 35.14 -0.46
N LYS A 200 -27.29 35.65 -1.60
CA LYS A 200 -28.72 35.85 -1.85
C LYS A 200 -29.27 35.11 -3.06
N LEU A 201 -28.41 34.57 -3.92
CA LEU A 201 -28.85 33.78 -5.07
C LEU A 201 -28.64 32.30 -4.77
N ASP A 202 -29.72 31.52 -4.86
CA ASP A 202 -29.68 30.07 -4.64
C ASP A 202 -29.00 29.38 -5.82
N ILE A 203 -27.68 29.21 -5.72
CA ILE A 203 -26.86 28.48 -6.69
C ILE A 203 -27.03 26.98 -6.41
N LYS A 204 -27.97 26.35 -7.12
CA LYS A 204 -28.22 24.91 -7.04
C LYS A 204 -27.19 24.11 -7.86
N GLY A 205 -26.87 22.89 -7.41
CA GLY A 205 -26.01 21.93 -8.13
C GLY A 205 -24.59 21.81 -7.55
N GLY A 206 -23.61 21.46 -8.39
CA GLY A 206 -22.21 21.18 -7.99
C GLY A 206 -21.38 22.40 -7.55
N TYR A 207 -22.00 23.56 -7.38
CA TYR A 207 -21.37 24.84 -7.05
C TYR A 207 -21.81 25.38 -5.68
N ARG A 208 -22.21 24.48 -4.78
CA ARG A 208 -22.56 24.85 -3.41
C ARG A 208 -21.29 25.12 -2.60
N LYS A 209 -21.37 26.08 -1.67
CA LYS A 209 -20.27 26.44 -0.77
C LYS A 209 -19.75 25.16 -0.06
N PRO A 210 -18.44 24.90 -0.10
CA PRO A 210 -17.82 23.77 0.60
C PRO A 210 -17.95 23.89 2.11
#